data_AF-A0AAV7UY34-F1
#
_entry.id   AF-A0AAV7UY34-F1
#
_cell.length_a   1.000
_cell.length_b   1.000
_cell.length_c   1.000
_cell.angle_alpha   90.00
_cell.angle_beta   90.00
_cell.angle_gamma   90.00
#
_symmetry.space_group_name_H-M   'P 1'
#
loop_
_entity.id
_entity.type
_entity.pdbx_description
1 polymer ?
#
loop_
_entity_poly.entity_id
_entity_poly.type
_entity_poly.pdbx_seq_one_letter_code
_entity_poly.pdbx_strand_id
1 'polypeptide(L)'
;MAPVEPRVLEDKWTGPFEVVERKSKITYLVDLRSPRNPLRVLHVNRLKPHFKRTELSMLLATDDGVEEESEPLPDLLSAGEKDESVEGVILSPSLTEKQLVDCRHMLGQFSSLFYLIPGVTHLCTHDGHWGQYTY
;
A
#
# COMPACT_ATOMS: atom_id res chain seq x y z
N MET A 1 -41.84 11.09 -0.88
CA MET A 1 -40.56 11.23 -0.15
C MET A 1 -39.78 9.95 -0.39
N ALA A 2 -38.77 9.97 -1.26
CA ALA A 2 -37.92 8.79 -1.49
C ALA A 2 -36.96 8.61 -0.29
N PRO A 3 -36.62 7.37 0.10
CA PRO A 3 -35.61 7.14 1.14
C PRO A 3 -34.26 7.58 0.58
N VAL A 4 -33.54 8.41 1.33
CA VAL A 4 -32.15 8.75 1.00
C VAL A 4 -31.33 7.49 1.20
N GLU A 5 -30.83 6.90 0.13
CA GLU A 5 -29.89 5.78 0.21
C GLU A 5 -28.68 6.19 1.05
N PRO A 6 -28.25 5.39 2.04
CA PRO A 6 -27.04 5.69 2.78
C PRO A 6 -25.87 5.66 1.79
N ARG A 7 -25.28 6.84 1.53
CA ARG A 7 -24.11 6.97 0.65
C ARG A 7 -23.04 5.96 1.07
N VAL A 8 -22.78 5.04 0.16
CA VAL A 8 -21.92 3.88 0.33
C VAL A 8 -20.47 4.38 0.53
N LEU A 9 -19.93 4.17 1.73
CA LEU A 9 -18.49 4.22 2.06
C LEU A 9 -17.75 5.58 2.09
N GLU A 10 -18.39 6.69 2.50
CA GLU A 10 -17.65 7.93 2.79
C GLU A 10 -17.20 8.01 4.27
N ASP A 11 -16.04 7.42 4.60
CA ASP A 11 -15.41 7.60 5.93
C ASP A 11 -14.75 8.99 6.04
N LYS A 12 -15.51 9.98 6.53
CA LYS A 12 -15.04 11.35 6.75
C LYS A 12 -14.45 11.51 8.16
N TRP A 13 -13.14 11.67 8.24
CA TRP A 13 -12.46 12.08 9.47
C TRP A 13 -12.81 13.52 9.82
N THR A 14 -13.18 13.78 11.08
CA THR A 14 -13.45 15.12 11.61
C THR A 14 -12.44 15.41 12.72
N GLY A 15 -11.92 16.64 12.78
CA GLY A 15 -10.92 17.04 13.77
C GLY A 15 -10.06 18.20 13.26
N PRO A 16 -9.08 18.67 14.02
CA PRO A 16 -8.45 18.02 15.18
C PRO A 16 -9.26 18.13 16.48
N PHE A 17 -9.14 17.12 17.34
CA PHE A 17 -9.72 17.09 18.69
C PHE A 17 -8.67 16.70 19.71
N GLU A 18 -8.85 17.14 20.95
CA GLU A 18 -7.90 16.89 22.04
C GLU A 18 -8.32 15.66 22.84
N VAL A 19 -7.35 14.80 23.16
CA VAL A 19 -7.53 13.67 24.08
C VAL A 19 -7.34 14.21 25.49
N VAL A 20 -8.43 14.25 26.27
CA VAL A 20 -8.40 14.72 27.66
C VAL A 20 -7.77 13.67 28.57
N GLU A 21 -8.11 12.40 28.38
CA GLU A 21 -7.66 11.33 29.26
C GLU A 21 -7.60 9.98 28.53
N ARG A 22 -6.58 9.17 28.83
CA ARG A 22 -6.53 7.76 28.42
C ARG A 22 -7.23 6.91 29.47
N LYS A 23 -8.40 6.35 29.12
CA LYS A 23 -9.18 5.48 30.04
C LYS A 23 -8.68 4.04 30.06
N SER A 24 -8.13 3.54 28.96
CA SER A 24 -7.55 2.20 28.89
C SER A 24 -6.47 2.10 27.81
N LYS A 25 -5.96 0.87 27.55
CA LYS A 25 -5.06 0.64 26.43
C LYS A 25 -5.67 1.04 25.07
N ILE A 26 -6.99 0.91 24.93
CA ILE A 26 -7.73 1.01 23.65
C ILE A 26 -8.84 2.08 23.65
N THR A 27 -9.14 2.72 24.78
CA THR A 27 -10.20 3.73 24.91
C THR A 27 -9.69 5.04 25.49
N TYR A 28 -10.16 6.13 24.92
CA TYR A 28 -9.74 7.50 25.20
C TYR A 28 -10.96 8.40 25.38
N LEU A 29 -10.88 9.34 26.31
CA LEU A 29 -11.84 10.42 26.46
C LEU A 29 -11.39 11.59 25.59
N VAL A 30 -12.23 12.01 24.64
CA VAL A 30 -11.92 13.04 23.64
C VAL A 30 -12.90 14.19 23.78
N ASP A 31 -12.39 15.42 23.73
CA ASP A 31 -13.20 16.63 23.65
C ASP A 31 -13.52 16.98 22.20
N LEU A 32 -14.77 16.72 21.80
CA LEU A 32 -15.31 17.04 20.49
C LEU A 32 -15.80 18.50 20.37
N ARG A 33 -15.75 19.28 21.46
CA ARG A 33 -16.24 20.67 21.52
C ARG A 33 -17.66 20.83 20.98
N SER A 34 -18.47 19.79 21.14
CA SER A 34 -19.86 19.77 20.68
C SER A 34 -20.76 20.43 21.72
N PRO A 35 -21.71 21.30 21.31
CA PRO A 35 -22.60 22.00 22.26
C PRO A 35 -23.43 21.08 23.16
N ARG A 36 -23.72 19.85 22.71
CA ARG A 36 -24.60 18.91 23.42
C ARG A 36 -23.84 17.83 24.18
N ASN A 37 -22.67 17.44 23.69
CA ASN A 37 -21.87 16.38 24.30
C ASN A 37 -20.38 16.60 24.00
N PRO A 38 -19.72 17.47 24.78
CA PRO A 38 -18.34 17.84 24.52
C PRO A 38 -17.39 16.66 24.72
N LEU A 39 -17.61 15.81 25.73
CA LEU A 39 -16.69 14.73 26.09
C LEU A 39 -17.24 13.36 25.71
N ARG A 40 -16.51 12.61 24.89
CA ARG A 40 -16.92 11.25 24.47
C ARG A 40 -15.78 10.24 24.62
N VAL A 41 -16.12 9.05 25.12
CA VAL A 41 -15.21 7.91 25.14
C VAL A 41 -15.21 7.26 23.77
N LEU A 42 -14.05 7.19 23.13
CA LEU A 42 -13.84 6.62 21.79
C LEU A 42 -12.80 5.50 21.83
N HIS A 43 -13.02 4.49 20.99
CA HIS A 43 -12.05 3.42 20.75
C HIS A 43 -10.93 3.90 19.82
N VAL A 44 -9.71 3.38 19.98
CA VAL A 44 -8.52 3.78 19.19
C VAL A 44 -8.76 3.72 17.67
N ASN A 45 -9.51 2.73 17.18
CA ASN A 45 -9.85 2.59 15.75
C ASN A 45 -10.71 3.74 15.19
N ARG A 46 -11.33 4.56 16.05
CA ARG A 46 -12.09 5.75 15.65
C ARG A 46 -11.25 7.03 15.74
N LEU A 47 -9.96 6.91 16.04
CA LEU A 47 -9.04 8.03 16.21
C LEU A 47 -7.88 7.92 15.22
N LYS A 48 -7.40 9.07 14.77
CA LYS A 48 -6.20 9.20 13.94
C LYS A 48 -5.33 10.30 14.53
N PRO A 49 -4.03 10.06 14.78
CA PRO A 49 -3.12 11.11 15.22
C PRO A 49 -3.12 12.27 14.22
N HIS A 50 -3.19 13.50 14.73
CA HIS A 50 -3.16 14.71 13.92
C HIS A 50 -1.77 15.35 14.03
N PHE A 51 -1.03 15.37 12.92
CA PHE A 51 0.28 16.03 12.82
C PHE A 51 0.15 17.32 12.02
N LYS A 52 0.79 18.40 12.48
CA LYS A 52 0.85 19.64 11.70
C LYS A 52 1.79 19.46 10.51
N ARG A 53 1.50 20.13 9.39
CA ARG A 53 2.33 20.06 8.17
C ARG A 53 3.79 20.45 8.40
N THR A 54 4.09 21.29 9.39
CA THR A 54 5.46 21.68 9.76
C THR A 54 6.23 20.57 10.47
N GLU A 55 5.53 19.67 11.17
CA GLU A 55 6.13 18.55 11.93
C GLU A 55 6.30 17.29 11.06
N LEU A 56 5.62 17.26 9.92
CA LEU A 56 5.87 16.29 8.86
C LEU A 56 6.94 16.87 7.94
N SER A 57 8.19 16.43 8.08
CA SER A 57 9.07 16.36 6.92
C SER A 57 8.46 15.33 5.97
N MET A 58 7.45 15.72 5.21
CA MET A 58 7.21 15.06 3.94
C MET A 58 8.56 15.10 3.22
N LEU A 59 9.08 13.96 2.80
CA LEU A 59 9.92 13.90 1.61
C LEU A 59 9.04 14.42 0.47
N LEU A 60 8.84 15.73 0.44
CA LEU A 60 8.67 16.42 -0.82
C LEU A 60 10.03 16.22 -1.48
N ALA A 61 10.06 15.41 -2.54
CA ALA A 61 11.02 15.67 -3.59
C ALA A 61 10.73 17.11 -4.03
N THR A 62 11.36 18.08 -3.36
CA THR A 62 11.47 19.40 -3.91
C THR A 62 12.37 19.21 -5.11
N ASP A 63 11.88 19.61 -6.26
CA ASP A 63 12.70 19.99 -7.40
C ASP A 63 13.48 21.27 -7.01
N ASP A 64 14.21 21.21 -5.90
CA ASP A 64 15.32 22.11 -5.67
C ASP A 64 16.34 21.62 -6.68
N GLY A 65 16.43 22.34 -7.81
CA GLY A 65 17.25 22.04 -8.99
C GLY A 65 18.74 21.90 -8.69
N VAL A 66 19.08 20.92 -7.86
CA VAL A 66 20.27 20.13 -8.01
C VAL A 66 19.96 19.29 -9.23
N GLU A 67 20.62 19.63 -10.33
CA GLU A 67 20.82 18.72 -11.45
C GLU A 67 21.64 17.52 -10.93
N GLU A 68 21.08 16.75 -10.00
CA GLU A 68 21.45 15.35 -9.90
C GLU A 68 20.91 14.76 -11.20
N GLU A 69 21.83 14.30 -12.03
CA GLU A 69 21.56 13.53 -13.24
C GLU A 69 20.51 12.48 -12.87
N SER A 70 19.24 12.80 -13.14
CA SER A 70 18.12 11.96 -12.78
C SER A 70 18.31 10.71 -13.60
N GLU A 71 18.83 9.66 -12.98
CA GLU A 71 18.78 8.36 -13.62
C GLU A 71 17.33 8.14 -14.02
N PRO A 72 17.08 7.81 -15.30
CA PRO A 72 15.72 7.64 -15.78
C PRO A 72 15.06 6.60 -14.87
N LEU A 73 13.86 6.91 -14.40
CA LEU A 73 13.03 5.94 -13.68
C LEU A 73 13.07 4.63 -14.48
N PRO A 74 13.46 3.50 -13.87
CA PRO A 74 13.54 2.25 -14.58
C PRO A 74 12.17 1.96 -15.17
N ASP A 75 12.13 1.74 -16.47
CA ASP A 75 10.89 1.39 -17.15
C ASP A 75 10.49 -0.04 -16.75
N LEU A 76 9.73 -0.11 -15.66
CA LEU A 76 9.25 -1.38 -15.11
C LEU A 76 8.26 -2.07 -16.05
N LEU A 77 7.67 -1.35 -17.01
CA LEU A 77 6.76 -1.92 -18.00
C LEU A 77 7.53 -2.67 -19.07
N SER A 78 8.63 -2.11 -19.61
CA SER A 78 9.52 -2.85 -20.52
C SER A 78 10.36 -3.93 -19.81
N ALA A 79 10.59 -3.80 -18.50
CA ALA A 79 11.18 -4.89 -17.70
C ALA A 79 10.27 -6.13 -17.68
N GLY A 80 8.95 -5.95 -17.61
CA GLY A 80 7.98 -7.06 -17.65
C GLY A 80 7.77 -7.69 -19.03
N GLU A 81 8.23 -7.05 -20.12
CA GLU A 81 8.25 -7.63 -21.47
C GLU A 81 9.43 -8.60 -21.67
N LYS A 82 10.44 -8.55 -20.80
CA LYS A 82 11.52 -9.52 -20.77
C LYS A 82 11.04 -10.73 -19.99
N ASP A 83 11.12 -11.90 -20.63
CA ASP A 83 10.95 -13.20 -19.97
C ASP A 83 12.12 -13.39 -18.99
N GLU A 84 12.02 -12.79 -17.81
CA GLU A 84 12.98 -12.93 -16.70
C GLU A 84 12.81 -14.31 -16.07
N SER A 85 13.22 -15.33 -16.82
CA SER A 85 13.24 -16.70 -16.34
C SER A 85 14.25 -16.87 -15.20
N VAL A 86 14.06 -17.91 -14.39
CA VAL A 86 14.92 -18.30 -13.26
C VAL A 86 16.41 -18.40 -13.64
N GLU A 87 16.71 -18.71 -14.90
CA GLU A 87 18.06 -18.81 -15.43
C GLU A 87 18.78 -17.45 -15.43
N GLY A 88 18.04 -16.35 -15.62
CA GLY A 88 18.56 -14.97 -15.68
C GLY A 88 18.89 -14.35 -14.32
N VAL A 89 18.59 -15.03 -13.20
CA VAL A 89 18.88 -14.52 -11.85
C VAL A 89 20.40 -14.41 -11.64
N ILE A 90 20.88 -13.18 -11.44
CA ILE A 90 22.29 -12.89 -11.14
C ILE A 90 22.54 -13.23 -9.67
N LEU A 91 23.32 -14.28 -9.43
CA LEU A 91 23.74 -14.70 -8.08
C LEU A 91 25.07 -14.05 -7.69
N SER A 92 25.25 -13.74 -6.41
CA SER A 92 26.46 -13.09 -5.91
C SER A 92 27.72 -13.95 -6.18
N PRO A 93 28.84 -13.36 -6.64
CA PRO A 93 30.09 -14.08 -6.85
C PRO A 93 30.76 -14.53 -5.54
N SER A 94 30.30 -14.05 -4.38
CA SER A 94 30.80 -14.44 -3.06
C SER A 94 30.24 -15.76 -2.53
N LEU A 95 29.29 -16.39 -3.25
CA LEU A 95 28.68 -17.63 -2.83
C LEU A 95 29.62 -18.82 -3.06
N THR A 96 29.63 -19.74 -2.10
CA THR A 96 30.31 -21.03 -2.28
C THR A 96 29.56 -21.88 -3.31
N GLU A 97 30.26 -22.83 -3.93
CA GLU A 97 29.69 -23.73 -4.94
C GLU A 97 28.44 -24.47 -4.44
N LYS A 98 28.46 -24.92 -3.18
CA LYS A 98 27.31 -25.56 -2.54
C LYS A 98 26.10 -24.61 -2.43
N GLN A 99 26.33 -23.37 -2.03
CA GLN A 99 25.26 -22.37 -1.90
C GLN A 99 24.68 -22.00 -3.27
N LEU A 100 25.50 -21.94 -4.32
CA LEU A 100 25.02 -21.71 -5.68
C LEU A 100 24.08 -22.81 -6.15
N VAL A 101 24.44 -24.08 -5.88
CA VAL A 101 23.59 -25.24 -6.20
C VAL A 101 22.28 -25.18 -5.43
N ASP A 102 22.33 -24.91 -4.12
CA ASP A 102 21.14 -24.81 -3.28
C ASP A 102 20.21 -23.67 -3.74
N CYS A 103 20.78 -22.51 -4.08
CA CYS A 103 20.02 -21.36 -4.62
C CYS A 103 19.37 -21.69 -5.96
N ARG A 104 20.11 -22.31 -6.90
CA ARG A 104 19.56 -22.71 -8.20
C ARG A 104 18.45 -23.76 -8.06
N HIS A 105 18.61 -24.70 -7.13
CA HIS A 105 17.57 -25.68 -6.81
C HIS A 105 16.30 -25.02 -6.27
N MET A 106 16.45 -24.10 -5.31
CA MET A 106 15.32 -23.35 -4.75
C MET A 106 14.61 -22.51 -5.82
N LEU A 107 15.35 -21.77 -6.64
CA LEU A 107 14.75 -20.95 -7.69
C LEU A 107 13.97 -21.81 -8.71
N GLY A 108 14.48 -22.99 -9.05
CA GLY A 108 13.78 -23.94 -9.92
C GLY A 108 12.47 -24.47 -9.33
N GLN A 109 12.40 -24.67 -8.00
CA GLN A 109 11.16 -25.08 -7.32
C GLN A 109 10.06 -24.03 -7.38
N PHE A 110 10.42 -22.75 -7.49
CA PHE A 110 9.49 -21.62 -7.47
C PHE A 110 9.40 -20.88 -8.80
N SER A 111 9.83 -21.49 -9.92
CA SER A 111 9.84 -20.87 -11.24
C SER A 111 8.49 -20.28 -11.66
N SER A 112 7.40 -20.92 -11.27
CA SER A 112 6.04 -20.45 -11.54
C SER A 112 5.67 -19.11 -10.87
N LEU A 113 6.42 -18.66 -9.85
CA LEU A 113 6.20 -17.39 -9.17
C LEU A 113 6.91 -16.21 -9.86
N PHE A 114 7.88 -16.48 -10.73
CA PHE A 114 8.69 -15.46 -11.39
C PHE A 114 8.12 -15.01 -12.75
N TYR A 115 6.94 -15.50 -13.14
CA TYR A 115 6.26 -15.00 -14.34
C TYR A 115 5.73 -13.58 -14.10
N LEU A 116 6.38 -12.61 -14.73
CA LEU A 116 6.02 -11.19 -14.71
C LEU A 116 4.83 -10.84 -15.60
N ILE A 117 4.19 -11.81 -16.27
CA ILE A 117 3.01 -11.58 -17.10
C ILE A 117 1.76 -11.58 -16.20
N PRO A 118 1.17 -10.41 -15.89
CA PRO A 118 -0.09 -10.36 -15.15
C PRO A 118 -1.19 -11.08 -15.94
N GLY A 119 -1.93 -11.96 -15.27
CA GLY A 119 -3.06 -12.71 -15.86
C GLY A 119 -2.77 -14.17 -16.20
N VAL A 120 -1.53 -14.65 -16.06
CA VAL A 120 -1.18 -16.07 -16.28
C VAL A 120 -0.69 -16.70 -14.98
N THR A 121 -1.61 -16.89 -14.04
CA THR A 121 -1.40 -17.87 -12.98
C THR A 121 -2.06 -19.16 -13.43
N HIS A 122 -1.37 -20.29 -13.28
CA HIS A 122 -1.88 -21.63 -13.68
C HIS A 122 -3.09 -22.05 -12.83
N LEU A 123 -3.51 -21.21 -11.89
CA LEU A 123 -4.49 -21.49 -10.86
C LEU A 123 -5.90 -21.01 -11.25
N CYS A 124 -6.08 -20.03 -12.15
CA CYS A 124 -7.41 -19.56 -12.54
C CYS A 124 -7.43 -18.92 -13.95
N THR A 125 -8.14 -19.52 -14.90
CA THR A 125 -8.74 -18.78 -16.02
C THR A 125 -10.01 -18.11 -15.53
N HIS A 126 -10.01 -16.78 -15.40
CA HIS A 126 -11.23 -16.04 -15.14
C HIS A 126 -11.91 -15.76 -16.50
N ASP A 127 -13.03 -16.42 -16.78
CA ASP A 127 -13.89 -16.04 -17.90
C ASP A 127 -14.50 -14.67 -17.60
N GLY A 128 -13.80 -13.63 -18.04
CA GLY A 128 -14.29 -12.26 -18.03
C GLY A 128 -15.43 -12.11 -19.03
N HIS A 129 -16.64 -12.49 -18.64
CA HIS A 129 -17.84 -11.93 -19.24
C HIS A 129 -17.86 -10.43 -18.90
N TRP A 130 -17.22 -9.62 -19.76
CA TRP A 130 -17.36 -8.17 -19.76
C TRP A 130 -18.80 -7.86 -20.21
N GLY A 131 -19.72 -7.88 -19.26
CA GLY A 131 -21.08 -7.39 -19.47
C GLY A 131 -21.02 -5.92 -19.85
N GLN A 132 -21.50 -5.61 -21.05
CA GLN A 132 -21.79 -4.26 -21.48
C GLN A 132 -22.88 -3.68 -20.57
N TYR A 133 -22.56 -2.63 -19.82
CA TYR A 133 -23.57 -1.79 -19.20
C TYR A 133 -23.67 -0.49 -19.99
N THR A 134 -24.82 -0.29 -20.60
CA THR A 134 -25.25 0.99 -21.19
C THR A 134 -26.20 1.70 -20.22
N TYR A 135 -25.89 2.99 -20.01
CA TYR A 135 -26.56 4.08 -19.29
C TYR A 135 -26.88 3.91 -17.80
#